data_AF-A0ABD1DXX5-F1
#
_entry.id   AF-A0ABD1DXX5-F1
#
_cell.length_a   1.000
_cell.length_b   1.000
_cell.length_c   1.000
_cell.angle_alpha   90.00
_cell.angle_beta   90.00
_cell.angle_gamma   90.00
#
_symmetry.space_group_name_H-M   'P 1'
#
loop_
_entity.id
_entity.type
_entity.pdbx_description
1 polymer ?
#
loop_
_entity_poly.entity_id
_entity_poly.type
_entity_poly.pdbx_seq_one_letter_code
_entity_poly.pdbx_strand_id
1 'polypeptide(L)'
;MFLRARLWNNLSRAGFIRSYSKINLERLENRSLLRVQGSDATTFLQGLITNDMNHFQHGASSIYSMLLNTAGRVLFDTMIYRMSPEQSDHFLVECDAGLVDALRKHLTMFRIRKKVEIAPAECSVWAVFSQEKGSLPEQASCEGVSIYKDARLAELGYRIITDKTVSLDASSPKRCNLNMSAEDKTSQSNTIITFACELCKWTESCSYFGKQAPFVRNLKFEEDCYVMRDPFCPPPSVKQSSSVEYFIVIGANCRICSRVVCKNLECSFFYANTFCRQCSL
;
A
#
# COMPACT_ATOMS: atom_id res chain seq x y z
N MET A 1 0.01 -7.25 22.03
CA MET A 1 0.56 -6.28 23.03
C MET A 1 2.03 -6.56 23.33
N PHE A 2 2.46 -7.82 23.29
CA PHE A 2 3.85 -8.22 23.58
C PHE A 2 4.85 -8.01 22.43
N LEU A 3 4.42 -8.00 21.16
CA LEU A 3 5.33 -7.84 19.99
C LEU A 3 5.60 -6.39 19.58
N ARG A 4 4.60 -5.49 19.73
CA ARG A 4 4.83 -4.03 19.67
C ARG A 4 5.95 -3.63 20.62
N ALA A 5 5.95 -4.16 21.85
CA ALA A 5 7.00 -3.91 22.84
C ALA A 5 8.36 -4.54 22.47
N ARG A 6 8.42 -5.68 21.76
CA ARG A 6 9.69 -6.33 21.38
C ARG A 6 10.39 -5.66 20.20
N LEU A 7 9.68 -5.37 19.11
CA LEU A 7 10.29 -4.55 18.03
C LEU A 7 10.63 -3.17 18.52
N TRP A 8 9.78 -2.57 19.37
CA TRP A 8 10.08 -1.28 19.98
C TRP A 8 11.30 -1.36 20.89
N ASN A 9 11.39 -2.36 21.78
CA ASN A 9 12.56 -2.55 22.63
C ASN A 9 13.83 -2.86 21.83
N ASN A 10 13.74 -3.57 20.71
CA ASN A 10 14.90 -3.85 19.86
C ASN A 10 15.32 -2.63 19.04
N LEU A 11 14.37 -1.88 18.46
CA LEU A 11 14.66 -0.61 17.76
C LEU A 11 15.09 0.50 18.72
N SER A 12 14.54 0.55 19.94
CA SER A 12 14.94 1.50 20.98
C SER A 12 16.27 1.12 21.63
N ARG A 13 16.56 -0.18 21.85
CA ARG A 13 17.88 -0.67 22.29
C ARG A 13 18.96 -0.44 21.24
N ALA A 14 18.61 -0.55 19.97
CA ALA A 14 19.48 -0.19 18.84
C ALA A 14 19.55 1.33 18.61
N GLY A 15 18.92 2.15 19.46
CA GLY A 15 19.04 3.62 19.46
C GLY A 15 18.22 4.35 18.40
N PHE A 16 17.35 3.66 17.66
CA PHE A 16 16.67 4.21 16.48
C PHE A 16 15.37 4.97 16.75
N ILE A 17 14.75 4.82 17.94
CA ILE A 17 13.49 5.50 18.28
C ILE A 17 13.58 6.06 19.70
N ARG A 18 13.51 7.39 19.84
CA ARG A 18 13.36 8.10 21.12
C ARG A 18 11.88 8.47 21.31
N SER A 19 11.30 8.04 22.44
CA SER A 19 9.95 8.40 22.93
C SER A 19 8.75 7.75 22.21
N TYR A 20 7.67 7.53 22.97
CA TYR A 20 6.43 6.81 22.61
C TYR A 20 5.56 7.54 21.56
N SER A 21 6.07 7.77 20.34
CA SER A 21 5.25 8.26 19.24
C SER A 21 4.25 7.18 18.80
N LYS A 22 2.99 7.52 18.55
CA LYS A 22 2.00 6.56 18.02
C LYS A 22 2.37 6.19 16.58
N ILE A 23 3.06 5.07 16.42
CA ILE A 23 3.37 4.49 15.10
C ILE A 23 2.24 3.53 14.67
N ASN A 24 1.79 3.68 13.44
CA ASN A 24 0.81 2.80 12.82
C ASN A 24 1.48 1.85 11.86
N LEU A 25 1.08 0.58 11.94
CA LEU A 25 1.60 -0.53 11.16
C LEU A 25 0.43 -1.13 10.39
N GLU A 26 0.53 -1.14 9.06
CA GLU A 26 -0.43 -1.80 8.19
C GLU A 26 0.27 -2.86 7.36
N ARG A 27 -0.24 -4.10 7.40
CA ARG A 27 0.25 -5.17 6.54
C ARG A 27 -0.27 -4.98 5.13
N LEU A 28 0.59 -5.12 4.13
CA LEU A 28 0.21 -5.04 2.72
C LEU A 28 0.08 -6.45 2.14
N GLU A 29 -1.10 -7.04 2.30
CA GLU A 29 -1.38 -8.42 1.85
C GLU A 29 -1.43 -8.54 0.32
N ASN A 30 -1.65 -7.42 -0.38
CA ASN A 30 -1.65 -7.33 -1.83
C ASN A 30 -0.26 -7.04 -2.43
N ARG A 31 0.81 -7.09 -1.64
CA ARG A 31 2.19 -6.87 -2.12
C ARG A 31 3.03 -8.12 -1.91
N SER A 32 3.85 -8.43 -2.91
CA SER A 32 4.75 -9.59 -2.89
C SER A 32 6.13 -9.20 -3.41
N LEU A 33 7.14 -9.97 -3.02
CA LEU A 33 8.55 -9.68 -3.29
C LEU A 33 9.19 -10.79 -4.14
N LEU A 34 10.05 -10.37 -5.07
CA LEU A 34 11.03 -11.24 -5.73
C LEU A 34 12.44 -10.86 -5.26
N ARG A 35 13.28 -11.85 -4.99
CA ARG A 35 14.71 -11.66 -4.81
C ARG A 35 15.39 -11.70 -6.18
N VAL A 36 16.18 -10.69 -6.48
CA VAL A 36 16.99 -10.57 -7.69
C VAL A 36 18.43 -10.35 -7.27
N GLN A 37 19.30 -11.34 -7.53
CA GLN A 37 20.68 -11.30 -7.04
C GLN A 37 21.71 -11.84 -8.05
N GLY A 38 22.97 -11.43 -7.89
CA GLY A 38 24.11 -11.91 -8.66
C GLY A 38 24.85 -10.79 -9.40
N SER A 39 26.07 -11.05 -9.86
CA SER A 39 27.02 -10.01 -10.31
C SER A 39 26.50 -9.05 -11.39
N ASP A 40 25.51 -9.49 -12.19
CA ASP A 40 24.93 -8.67 -13.26
C ASP A 40 23.62 -7.96 -12.84
N ALA A 41 23.13 -8.15 -11.61
CA ALA A 41 21.78 -7.74 -11.18
C ALA A 41 21.53 -6.24 -11.36
N THR A 42 22.49 -5.39 -11.01
CA THR A 42 22.38 -3.94 -11.15
C THR A 42 22.23 -3.52 -12.61
N THR A 43 23.11 -3.99 -13.49
CA THR A 43 23.03 -3.68 -14.94
C THR A 43 21.82 -4.31 -15.60
N PHE A 44 21.40 -5.47 -15.12
CA PHE A 44 20.19 -6.16 -15.58
C PHE A 44 18.93 -5.37 -15.25
N LEU A 45 18.74 -4.93 -13.99
CA LEU A 45 17.59 -4.12 -13.59
C LEU A 45 17.60 -2.76 -14.27
N GLN A 46 18.77 -2.10 -14.38
CA GLN A 46 18.92 -0.80 -15.06
C GLN A 46 18.35 -0.79 -16.47
N GLY A 47 18.44 -1.91 -17.20
CA GLY A 47 17.94 -2.01 -18.57
C GLY A 47 16.43 -2.24 -18.69
N LEU A 48 15.72 -2.50 -17.58
CA LEU A 48 14.31 -2.91 -17.59
C LEU A 48 13.38 -1.93 -16.86
N ILE A 49 13.93 -1.13 -15.96
CA ILE A 49 13.17 -0.23 -15.10
C ILE A 49 13.18 1.20 -15.67
N THR A 50 12.21 2.02 -15.31
CA THR A 50 12.14 3.43 -15.72
C THR A 50 12.99 4.39 -14.89
N ASN A 51 13.59 3.92 -13.80
CA ASN A 51 14.39 4.71 -12.86
C ASN A 51 15.88 4.30 -12.92
N ASP A 52 16.74 5.00 -12.17
CA ASP A 52 18.19 4.78 -12.18
C ASP A 52 18.66 3.98 -10.94
N MET A 53 19.29 2.84 -11.17
CA MET A 53 19.92 2.01 -10.14
C MET A 53 21.12 2.71 -9.48
N ASN A 54 21.71 3.74 -10.12
CA ASN A 54 22.80 4.50 -9.54
C ASN A 54 22.40 5.25 -8.26
N HIS A 55 21.09 5.47 -8.00
CA HIS A 55 20.64 6.03 -6.73
C HIS A 55 21.15 5.23 -5.52
N PHE A 56 21.28 3.90 -5.64
CA PHE A 56 21.83 3.06 -4.57
C PHE A 56 23.32 3.37 -4.29
N GLN A 57 24.09 3.75 -5.31
CA GLN A 57 25.49 4.18 -5.13
C GLN A 57 25.59 5.51 -4.36
N HIS A 58 24.55 6.34 -4.47
CA HIS A 58 24.44 7.63 -3.79
C HIS A 58 23.76 7.53 -2.43
N GLY A 59 23.62 6.32 -1.87
CA GLY A 59 23.12 6.10 -0.51
C GLY A 59 21.64 5.75 -0.40
N ALA A 60 20.87 5.79 -1.50
CA ALA A 60 19.47 5.39 -1.45
C ALA A 60 19.35 3.94 -0.96
N SER A 61 18.36 3.68 -0.11
CA SER A 61 18.04 2.33 0.38
C SER A 61 16.96 1.64 -0.44
N SER A 62 16.11 2.44 -1.11
CA SER A 62 15.06 1.97 -2.00
C SER A 62 14.78 2.98 -3.12
N ILE A 63 14.20 2.50 -4.22
CA ILE A 63 13.73 3.32 -5.33
C ILE A 63 12.36 2.83 -5.80
N TYR A 64 11.51 3.77 -6.22
CA TYR A 64 10.28 3.45 -6.93
C TYR A 64 10.54 3.44 -8.43
N SER A 65 10.04 2.44 -9.15
CA SER A 65 10.20 2.37 -10.59
C SER A 65 9.07 1.58 -11.25
N MET A 66 8.95 1.71 -12.56
CA MET A 66 8.02 0.93 -13.35
C MET A 66 8.78 0.06 -14.34
N LEU A 67 8.18 -1.05 -14.74
CA LEU A 67 8.60 -1.82 -15.90
C LEU A 67 7.57 -1.62 -17.01
N LEU A 68 8.05 -1.32 -18.21
CA LEU A 68 7.22 -1.00 -19.36
C LEU A 68 7.26 -2.13 -20.39
N ASN A 69 6.25 -2.18 -21.24
CA ASN A 69 6.35 -2.93 -22.49
C ASN A 69 7.10 -2.12 -23.57
N THR A 70 7.31 -2.75 -24.73
CA THR A 70 7.96 -2.12 -25.88
C THR A 70 7.20 -0.93 -26.46
N ALA A 71 5.91 -0.79 -26.15
CA ALA A 71 5.08 0.35 -26.54
C ALA A 71 5.05 1.46 -25.48
N GLY A 72 5.85 1.36 -24.42
CA GLY A 72 5.92 2.34 -23.34
C GLY A 72 4.75 2.31 -22.34
N ARG A 73 3.91 1.26 -22.37
CA ARG A 73 2.82 1.10 -21.40
C ARG A 73 3.32 0.40 -20.13
N VAL A 74 2.84 0.85 -18.98
CA VAL A 74 3.18 0.26 -17.68
C VAL A 74 2.67 -1.16 -17.59
N LEU A 75 3.56 -2.09 -17.27
CA LEU A 75 3.25 -3.48 -16.96
C LEU A 75 3.21 -3.70 -15.44
N PHE A 76 4.20 -3.16 -14.74
CA PHE A 76 4.37 -3.36 -13.31
C PHE A 76 4.84 -2.05 -12.65
N ASP A 77 4.20 -1.65 -11.56
CA ASP A 77 4.79 -0.73 -10.61
C ASP A 77 5.63 -1.53 -9.61
N THR A 78 6.80 -1.00 -9.26
CA THR A 78 7.73 -1.71 -8.39
C THR A 78 8.39 -0.79 -7.39
N MET A 79 8.68 -1.35 -6.22
CA MET A 79 9.57 -0.75 -5.25
C MET A 79 10.77 -1.67 -5.11
N ILE A 80 11.96 -1.14 -5.33
CA ILE A 80 13.21 -1.93 -5.33
C ILE A 80 14.00 -1.55 -4.09
N TYR A 81 14.45 -2.55 -3.34
CA TYR A 81 15.19 -2.40 -2.10
C TYR A 81 16.58 -3.02 -2.24
N ARG A 82 17.60 -2.33 -1.74
CA ARG A 82 18.94 -2.93 -1.58
C ARG A 82 18.99 -3.67 -0.25
N MET A 83 19.31 -4.97 -0.28
CA MET A 83 19.29 -5.79 0.93
C MET A 83 20.39 -5.40 1.93
N SER A 84 21.61 -5.15 1.44
CA SER A 84 22.75 -4.73 2.26
C SER A 84 23.53 -3.62 1.56
N PRO A 85 24.00 -2.58 2.27
CA PRO A 85 24.92 -1.59 1.70
C PRO A 85 26.22 -2.20 1.15
N GLU A 86 26.69 -3.30 1.74
CA GLU A 86 27.93 -3.99 1.41
C GLU A 86 27.78 -4.92 0.19
N GLN A 87 26.55 -5.38 -0.09
CA GLN A 87 26.21 -6.26 -1.20
C GLN A 87 25.44 -5.49 -2.26
N SER A 88 26.18 -4.92 -3.22
CA SER A 88 25.62 -4.07 -4.26
C SER A 88 24.78 -4.80 -5.30
N ASP A 89 24.72 -6.13 -5.23
CA ASP A 89 24.13 -7.02 -6.22
C ASP A 89 22.97 -7.87 -5.67
N HIS A 90 22.44 -7.56 -4.48
CA HIS A 90 21.29 -8.23 -3.87
C HIS A 90 20.11 -7.27 -3.69
N PHE A 91 19.03 -7.50 -4.44
CA PHE A 91 17.83 -6.67 -4.44
C PHE A 91 16.56 -7.45 -4.11
N LEU A 92 15.61 -6.75 -3.49
CA LEU A 92 14.21 -7.18 -3.43
C LEU A 92 13.37 -6.28 -4.32
N VAL A 93 12.50 -6.88 -5.12
CA VAL A 93 11.57 -6.18 -6.02
C VAL A 93 10.15 -6.46 -5.56
N GLU A 94 9.51 -5.45 -4.96
CA GLU A 94 8.10 -5.46 -4.57
C GLU A 94 7.22 -5.17 -5.78
N CYS A 95 6.12 -5.90 -5.90
CA CYS A 95 5.06 -5.63 -6.87
C CYS A 95 3.70 -6.05 -6.30
N ASP A 96 2.63 -5.83 -7.07
CA ASP A 96 1.32 -6.41 -6.79
C ASP A 96 1.39 -7.95 -6.70
N ALA A 97 0.81 -8.52 -5.65
CA ALA A 97 0.84 -9.95 -5.39
C ALA A 97 0.15 -10.77 -6.50
N GLY A 98 -0.88 -10.24 -7.15
CA GLY A 98 -1.54 -10.87 -8.29
C GLY A 98 -0.69 -10.87 -9.57
N LEU A 99 0.35 -10.03 -9.63
CA LEU A 99 1.23 -9.89 -10.80
C LEU A 99 2.64 -10.47 -10.61
N VAL A 100 2.98 -10.96 -9.40
CA VAL A 100 4.34 -11.41 -9.07
C VAL A 100 4.87 -12.52 -10.00
N ASP A 101 4.02 -13.46 -10.40
CA ASP A 101 4.41 -14.52 -11.34
C ASP A 101 4.61 -14.00 -12.76
N ALA A 102 3.80 -13.02 -13.19
CA ALA A 102 3.96 -12.37 -14.48
C ALA A 102 5.26 -11.55 -14.51
N LEU A 103 5.56 -10.82 -13.44
CA LEU A 103 6.82 -10.09 -13.28
C LEU A 103 8.01 -11.06 -13.31
N ARG A 104 7.96 -12.17 -12.56
CA ARG A 104 9.03 -13.17 -12.56
C ARG A 104 9.29 -13.74 -13.96
N LYS A 105 8.24 -14.07 -14.71
CA LYS A 105 8.36 -14.53 -16.11
C LYS A 105 8.97 -13.46 -17.01
N HIS A 106 8.53 -12.20 -16.85
CA HIS A 106 9.05 -11.06 -17.59
C HIS A 106 10.56 -10.88 -17.34
N LEU A 107 10.99 -10.80 -16.08
CA LEU A 107 12.41 -10.71 -15.73
C LEU A 107 13.21 -11.92 -16.25
N THR A 108 12.65 -13.13 -16.15
CA THR A 108 13.32 -14.35 -16.63
C THR A 108 13.56 -14.33 -18.14
N MET A 109 12.63 -13.76 -18.92
CA MET A 109 12.78 -13.60 -20.38
C MET A 109 14.02 -12.76 -20.74
N PHE A 110 14.30 -11.69 -19.98
CA PHE A 110 15.44 -10.79 -20.24
C PHE A 110 16.76 -11.26 -19.60
N ARG A 111 16.73 -12.30 -18.76
CA ARG A 111 17.90 -12.82 -18.03
C ARG A 111 18.95 -13.52 -18.91
N ILE A 112 18.68 -13.72 -20.19
CA ILE A 112 19.54 -14.52 -21.09
C ILE A 112 21.00 -14.05 -21.02
N ARG A 113 21.92 -14.99 -20.72
CA ARG A 113 23.37 -14.77 -20.55
C ARG A 113 23.77 -13.79 -19.42
N LYS A 114 22.85 -13.41 -18.54
CA LYS A 114 23.13 -12.62 -17.34
C LYS A 114 23.31 -13.52 -16.13
N LYS A 115 24.34 -13.26 -15.33
CA LYS A 115 24.61 -13.92 -14.04
C LYS A 115 23.68 -13.35 -12.96
N VAL A 116 22.38 -13.64 -13.12
CA VAL A 116 21.32 -13.20 -12.21
C VAL A 116 20.46 -14.41 -11.83
N GLU A 117 20.16 -14.53 -10.55
CA GLU A 117 19.18 -15.41 -9.97
C GLU A 117 17.92 -14.61 -9.63
N ILE A 118 16.75 -15.14 -10.00
CA ILE A 118 15.44 -14.55 -9.69
C ILE A 118 14.64 -15.61 -8.94
N ALA A 119 14.29 -15.33 -7.69
CA ALA A 119 13.58 -16.26 -6.83
C ALA A 119 12.43 -15.56 -6.08
N PRO A 120 11.35 -16.27 -5.69
CA PRO A 120 10.38 -15.73 -4.74
C PRO A 120 11.07 -15.36 -3.42
N ALA A 121 10.66 -14.25 -2.80
CA ALA A 121 11.07 -13.89 -1.45
C ALA A 121 9.90 -14.14 -0.49
N GLU A 122 10.10 -15.05 0.47
CA GLU A 122 9.08 -15.40 1.46
C GLU A 122 9.04 -14.40 2.62
N CYS A 123 8.73 -13.15 2.29
CA CYS A 123 8.68 -12.04 3.24
C CYS A 123 7.27 -11.42 3.28
N SER A 124 6.92 -10.80 4.40
CA SER A 124 5.74 -9.94 4.53
C SER A 124 6.13 -8.47 4.44
N VAL A 125 5.34 -7.70 3.70
CA VAL A 125 5.52 -6.26 3.50
C VAL A 125 4.56 -5.48 4.39
N TRP A 126 5.09 -4.44 5.04
CA TRP A 126 4.32 -3.55 5.92
C TRP A 126 4.58 -2.09 5.58
N ALA A 127 3.57 -1.25 5.79
CA ALA A 127 3.67 0.20 5.78
C ALA A 127 3.73 0.72 7.22
N VAL A 128 4.59 1.70 7.44
CA VAL A 128 4.76 2.41 8.71
C VAL A 128 4.53 3.88 8.46
N PHE A 129 3.59 4.47 9.19
CA PHE A 129 3.41 5.93 9.21
C PHE A 129 3.26 6.40 10.65
N SER A 130 3.85 7.56 10.93
CA SER A 130 3.99 8.13 12.27
C SER A 130 3.34 9.50 12.34
N GLN A 131 2.75 9.77 13.51
CA GLN A 131 2.18 11.04 13.90
C GLN A 131 3.21 12.17 14.04
N GLU A 132 4.42 11.80 14.47
CA GLU A 132 5.51 12.75 14.67
C GLU A 132 6.53 12.64 13.53
N LYS A 133 7.09 13.79 13.14
CA LYS A 133 8.27 13.93 12.27
C LYS A 133 9.53 13.42 13.01
N GLY A 134 9.54 12.16 13.42
CA GLY A 134 10.72 11.45 13.86
C GLY A 134 11.37 10.79 12.65
N SER A 135 12.64 11.12 12.38
CA SER A 135 13.42 10.48 11.33
C SER A 135 13.80 9.06 11.78
N LEU A 136 13.01 8.06 11.39
CA LEU A 136 13.54 6.71 11.31
C LEU A 136 14.74 6.71 10.32
N PRO A 137 15.72 5.82 10.51
CA PRO A 137 16.87 5.73 9.63
C PRO A 137 16.46 5.41 8.18
N GLU A 138 17.25 5.86 7.20
CA GLU A 138 17.01 5.62 5.78
C GLU A 138 16.99 4.13 5.43
N GLN A 139 17.79 3.35 6.16
CA GLN A 139 17.75 1.89 6.22
C GLN A 139 18.14 1.40 7.61
N ALA A 140 17.47 0.37 8.12
CA ALA A 140 17.93 -0.40 9.27
C ALA A 140 17.56 -1.86 9.11
N SER A 141 18.40 -2.76 9.62
CA SER A 141 18.14 -4.20 9.60
C SER A 141 18.46 -4.82 10.97
N CYS A 142 17.56 -5.63 11.49
CA CYS A 142 17.77 -6.42 12.71
C CYS A 142 16.93 -7.70 12.67
N GLU A 143 17.50 -8.84 13.07
CA GLU A 143 16.76 -10.09 13.37
C GLU A 143 15.61 -10.45 12.38
N GLY A 144 15.88 -10.45 11.07
CA GLY A 144 14.87 -10.78 10.04
C GLY A 144 13.87 -9.67 9.72
N VAL A 145 14.16 -8.44 10.13
CA VAL A 145 13.38 -7.22 9.88
C VAL A 145 14.27 -6.21 9.16
N SER A 146 13.82 -5.72 8.01
CA SER A 146 14.48 -4.66 7.25
C SER A 146 13.54 -3.48 7.06
N ILE A 147 14.03 -2.28 7.34
CA ILE A 147 13.29 -1.02 7.27
C ILE A 147 13.87 -0.17 6.15
N TYR A 148 12.99 0.39 5.32
CA TYR A 148 13.33 1.23 4.17
C TYR A 148 12.43 2.47 4.16
N LYS A 149 12.96 3.64 3.84
CA LYS A 149 12.12 4.81 3.59
C LYS A 149 11.25 4.60 2.34
N ASP A 150 10.01 5.07 2.33
CA ASP A 150 9.19 5.06 1.11
C ASP A 150 9.75 6.07 0.09
N ALA A 151 10.20 5.58 -1.07
CA ALA A 151 10.88 6.39 -2.09
C ALA A 151 9.93 7.26 -2.93
N ARG A 152 8.60 7.10 -2.78
CA ARG A 152 7.64 7.89 -3.55
C ARG A 152 7.46 9.26 -2.92
N LEU A 153 7.19 9.29 -1.61
CA LEU A 153 6.89 10.50 -0.84
C LEU A 153 7.27 10.26 0.63
N ALA A 154 7.88 11.25 1.27
CA ALA A 154 8.34 11.14 2.65
C ALA A 154 7.17 10.94 3.64
N GLU A 155 6.00 11.49 3.31
CA GLU A 155 4.76 11.40 4.09
C GLU A 155 4.18 9.99 4.13
N LEU A 156 4.56 9.12 3.19
CA LEU A 156 4.17 7.70 3.20
C LEU A 156 4.96 6.88 4.21
N GLY A 157 5.96 7.50 4.86
CA GLY A 157 6.75 6.92 5.94
C GLY A 157 7.73 5.87 5.45
N TYR A 158 7.61 4.65 5.98
CA TYR A 158 8.58 3.58 5.80
C TYR A 158 7.91 2.27 5.38
N ARG A 159 8.70 1.44 4.73
CA ARG A 159 8.45 0.04 4.39
C ARG A 159 9.19 -0.83 5.39
N ILE A 160 8.50 -1.82 5.96
CA ILE A 160 9.15 -2.90 6.70
C ILE A 160 8.96 -4.20 5.93
N ILE A 161 10.06 -4.90 5.72
CA ILE A 161 10.11 -6.25 5.17
C ILE A 161 10.48 -7.18 6.32
N THR A 162 9.68 -8.21 6.52
CA THR A 162 9.88 -9.21 7.57
C THR A 162 9.91 -10.60 6.98
N ASP A 163 10.75 -11.49 7.49
CA ASP A 163 10.61 -12.91 7.18
C ASP A 163 9.25 -13.43 7.68
N LYS A 164 8.61 -14.35 6.94
CA LYS A 164 7.28 -14.89 7.32
C LYS A 164 7.23 -15.48 8.74
N THR A 165 8.36 -15.87 9.29
CA THR A 165 8.51 -16.41 10.66
C THR A 165 8.36 -15.34 11.75
N VAL A 166 8.51 -14.06 11.40
CA VAL A 166 8.40 -12.93 12.33
C VAL A 166 7.01 -12.32 12.23
N SER A 167 6.15 -12.58 13.21
CA SER A 167 4.83 -11.96 13.29
C SER A 167 4.92 -10.56 13.90
N LEU A 168 4.64 -9.51 13.13
CA LEU A 168 4.39 -8.19 13.70
C LEU A 168 2.93 -8.12 14.17
N ASP A 169 2.71 -7.92 15.48
CA ASP A 169 1.38 -7.55 15.98
C ASP A 169 1.04 -6.13 15.48
N ALA A 170 0.45 -6.01 14.29
CA ALA A 170 -0.46 -4.91 14.04
C ALA A 170 -1.63 -5.15 14.98
N SER A 171 -1.70 -4.40 16.09
CA SER A 171 -2.89 -4.40 16.91
C SER A 171 -4.05 -3.97 16.02
N SER A 172 -4.79 -4.93 15.49
CA SER A 172 -6.10 -4.69 14.94
C SER A 172 -6.90 -4.08 16.08
N PRO A 173 -7.40 -2.84 15.95
CA PRO A 173 -8.46 -2.42 16.83
C PRO A 173 -9.58 -3.42 16.65
N LYS A 174 -10.06 -3.96 17.78
CA LYS A 174 -11.19 -4.89 17.82
C LYS A 174 -12.24 -4.39 16.83
N ARG A 175 -12.57 -5.23 15.85
CA ARG A 175 -13.71 -5.03 14.96
C ARG A 175 -14.89 -4.75 15.87
N CYS A 176 -15.33 -3.50 16.00
CA CYS A 176 -16.62 -3.22 16.57
C CYS A 176 -17.59 -3.83 15.56
N ASN A 177 -18.11 -5.00 15.88
CA ASN A 177 -19.24 -5.60 15.19
C ASN A 177 -20.42 -4.65 15.40
N LEU A 178 -20.54 -3.65 14.53
CA LEU A 178 -21.83 -3.10 14.21
C LEU A 178 -22.51 -4.19 13.38
N ASN A 179 -23.31 -4.99 14.08
CA ASN A 179 -24.28 -5.88 13.47
C ASN A 179 -25.19 -5.02 12.59
N MET A 180 -24.90 -4.96 11.29
CA MET A 180 -25.94 -4.93 10.29
C MET A 180 -25.76 -6.22 9.50
N SER A 181 -26.69 -7.14 9.74
CA SER A 181 -26.85 -8.41 9.06
C SER A 181 -26.55 -8.26 7.57
N ALA A 182 -25.56 -9.03 7.11
CA ALA A 182 -25.39 -9.34 5.71
C ALA A 182 -26.60 -10.16 5.25
N GLU A 183 -27.69 -9.48 4.89
CA GLU A 183 -28.70 -10.06 4.04
C GLU A 183 -28.21 -9.96 2.60
N ASP A 184 -27.78 -11.11 2.09
CA ASP A 184 -27.57 -11.37 0.68
C ASP A 184 -28.94 -11.27 -0.02
N LYS A 185 -29.35 -10.06 -0.40
CA LYS A 185 -30.57 -9.80 -1.16
C LYS A 185 -30.28 -8.80 -2.27
N THR A 186 -30.28 -9.33 -3.48
CA THR A 186 -30.45 -8.65 -4.77
C THR A 186 -31.81 -7.94 -4.83
N SER A 187 -32.01 -6.95 -3.96
CA SER A 187 -33.20 -6.12 -3.90
C SER A 187 -32.77 -4.67 -3.79
N GLN A 188 -32.98 -3.92 -4.88
CA GLN A 188 -32.85 -2.47 -4.94
C GLN A 188 -33.73 -1.82 -3.87
N SER A 189 -33.17 -1.50 -2.70
CA SER A 189 -33.74 -0.47 -1.84
C SER A 189 -33.00 0.82 -2.11
N ASN A 190 -33.73 1.80 -2.66
CA ASN A 190 -33.28 3.18 -2.87
C ASN A 190 -33.15 3.90 -1.52
N THR A 191 -32.51 3.28 -0.54
CA THR A 191 -32.34 3.83 0.80
C THR A 191 -31.21 4.83 0.71
N ILE A 192 -31.56 6.12 0.74
CA ILE A 192 -30.57 7.19 0.83
C ILE A 192 -29.87 7.03 2.18
N ILE A 193 -28.56 6.83 2.15
CA ILE A 193 -27.73 6.71 3.34
C ILE A 193 -27.19 8.09 3.67
N THR A 194 -27.38 8.58 4.89
CA THR A 194 -26.78 9.85 5.33
C THR A 194 -25.33 9.61 5.72
N PHE A 195 -24.40 10.21 4.98
CA PHE A 195 -22.98 10.27 5.32
C PHE A 195 -22.71 11.48 6.21
N ALA A 196 -21.88 11.32 7.24
CA ALA A 196 -21.42 12.41 8.09
C ALA A 196 -19.95 12.19 8.49
N CYS A 197 -19.07 13.09 8.07
CA CYS A 197 -17.67 13.04 8.47
C CYS A 197 -17.53 13.42 9.95
N GLU A 198 -16.93 12.53 10.75
CA GLU A 198 -16.76 12.78 12.18
C GLU A 198 -15.73 13.87 12.51
N LEU A 199 -14.87 14.25 11.55
CA LEU A 199 -13.84 15.27 11.75
C LEU A 199 -14.33 16.66 11.33
N CYS A 200 -14.61 16.89 10.05
CA CYS A 200 -15.06 18.20 9.55
C CYS A 200 -16.57 18.43 9.67
N LYS A 201 -17.34 17.44 10.11
CA LYS A 201 -18.82 17.48 10.25
C LYS A 201 -19.58 17.70 8.95
N TRP A 202 -18.92 17.65 7.79
CA TRP A 202 -19.59 17.70 6.51
C TRP A 202 -20.49 16.46 6.33
N THR A 203 -21.72 16.71 5.89
CA THR A 203 -22.76 15.69 5.71
C THR A 203 -23.26 15.69 4.28
N GLU A 204 -23.58 14.53 3.75
CA GLU A 204 -24.13 14.39 2.40
C GLU A 204 -25.02 13.16 2.29
N SER A 205 -25.91 13.14 1.31
CA SER A 205 -26.70 11.95 0.98
C SER A 205 -25.93 11.05 0.01
N CYS A 206 -25.68 9.79 0.40
CA CYS A 206 -25.01 8.82 -0.44
C CYS A 206 -25.94 7.68 -0.90
N SER A 207 -25.62 7.12 -2.06
CA SER A 207 -26.46 6.13 -2.74
C SER A 207 -26.11 4.69 -2.36
N TYR A 208 -24.93 4.46 -1.78
CA TYR A 208 -24.42 3.12 -1.47
C TYR A 208 -23.31 3.16 -0.43
N PHE A 209 -23.22 2.10 0.39
CA PHE A 209 -22.07 1.82 1.25
C PHE A 209 -21.60 0.38 1.03
N GLY A 210 -20.32 0.20 0.69
CA GLY A 210 -19.68 -1.11 0.51
C GLY A 210 -18.66 -1.14 -0.63
N LYS A 211 -18.22 -2.34 -1.03
CA LYS A 211 -17.17 -2.53 -2.05
C LYS A 211 -17.62 -2.51 -3.50
N GLN A 212 -18.89 -2.76 -3.79
CA GLN A 212 -19.38 -2.94 -5.16
C GLN A 212 -20.76 -2.30 -5.34
N ALA A 213 -20.77 -0.99 -5.56
CA ALA A 213 -22.00 -0.26 -5.82
C ALA A 213 -22.65 -0.76 -7.13
N PRO A 214 -23.96 -1.09 -7.16
CA PRO A 214 -24.61 -1.64 -8.35
C PRO A 214 -24.56 -0.75 -9.59
N PHE A 215 -24.39 0.56 -9.40
CA PHE A 215 -24.30 1.55 -10.48
C PHE A 215 -22.85 1.76 -10.97
N VAL A 216 -21.85 1.25 -10.26
CA VAL A 216 -20.44 1.30 -10.65
C VAL A 216 -20.09 0.02 -11.40
N ARG A 217 -19.80 0.13 -12.70
CA ARG A 217 -19.49 -1.02 -13.57
C ARG A 217 -18.00 -1.27 -13.62
N ASN A 218 -17.59 -2.54 -13.66
CA ASN A 218 -16.21 -2.98 -13.85
C ASN A 218 -15.19 -2.46 -12.82
N LEU A 219 -15.65 -1.98 -11.66
CA LEU A 219 -14.80 -1.49 -10.59
C LEU A 219 -15.30 -2.02 -9.25
N LYS A 220 -14.37 -2.54 -8.45
CA LYS A 220 -14.60 -3.04 -7.09
C LYS A 220 -13.60 -2.35 -6.19
N PHE A 221 -14.08 -1.76 -5.10
CA PHE A 221 -13.22 -1.08 -4.13
C PHE A 221 -12.52 -2.10 -3.22
N GLU A 222 -11.34 -1.72 -2.74
CA GLU A 222 -10.56 -2.50 -1.77
C GLU A 222 -11.19 -2.48 -0.37
N GLU A 223 -11.89 -1.39 -0.04
CA GLU A 223 -12.55 -1.17 1.25
C GLU A 223 -14.03 -0.77 1.08
N ASP A 224 -14.80 -0.85 2.16
CA ASP A 224 -16.18 -0.37 2.16
C ASP A 224 -16.20 1.17 2.09
N CYS A 225 -16.78 1.69 1.01
CA CYS A 225 -16.79 3.11 0.70
C CYS A 225 -18.22 3.66 0.69
N TYR A 226 -18.41 4.90 1.13
CA TYR A 226 -19.62 5.67 0.87
C TYR A 226 -19.54 6.26 -0.53
N VAL A 227 -20.48 5.89 -1.38
CA VAL A 227 -20.48 6.23 -2.81
C VAL A 227 -21.81 6.86 -3.18
N MET A 228 -21.77 7.94 -3.95
CA MET A 228 -22.95 8.52 -4.58
C MET A 228 -22.78 8.59 -6.09
N ARG A 229 -23.90 8.73 -6.80
CA ARG A 229 -23.87 9.15 -8.21
C ARG A 229 -23.33 10.57 -8.27
N ASP A 230 -22.44 10.82 -9.22
CA ASP A 230 -21.86 12.14 -9.43
C ASP A 230 -22.99 13.10 -9.87
N PRO A 231 -23.30 14.16 -9.09
CA PRO A 231 -24.36 15.10 -9.43
C PRO A 231 -23.95 16.06 -10.56
N PHE A 232 -22.65 16.10 -10.90
CA PHE A 232 -22.08 16.94 -11.94
C PHE A 232 -21.90 16.20 -13.27
N CYS A 233 -22.02 14.87 -13.27
CA CYS A 233 -22.01 14.05 -14.48
C CYS A 233 -23.41 13.50 -14.79
N PRO A 234 -23.92 13.68 -16.02
CA PRO A 234 -25.16 13.01 -16.42
C PRO A 234 -24.99 11.48 -16.42
N PRO A 235 -26.05 10.72 -16.14
CA PRO A 235 -26.00 9.26 -16.25
C PRO A 235 -25.56 8.84 -17.67
N PRO A 236 -24.71 7.81 -17.80
CA PRO A 236 -24.23 7.39 -19.11
C PRO A 236 -25.40 6.93 -19.98
N SER A 237 -25.39 7.34 -21.25
CA SER A 237 -26.34 6.81 -22.24
C SER A 237 -26.14 5.30 -22.39
N VAL A 238 -27.21 4.56 -22.73
CA VAL A 238 -27.16 3.10 -22.95
C VAL A 238 -26.06 2.71 -23.95
N LYS A 239 -25.73 3.61 -24.90
CA LYS A 239 -24.70 3.43 -25.92
C LYS A 239 -23.27 3.76 -25.46
N GLN A 240 -23.08 4.50 -24.37
CA GLN A 240 -21.77 4.97 -23.84
C GLN A 240 -21.41 4.34 -22.48
N SER A 241 -22.02 3.21 -22.14
CA SER A 241 -21.94 2.58 -20.82
C SER A 241 -20.53 2.18 -20.36
N SER A 242 -19.54 2.07 -21.24
CA SER A 242 -18.31 1.34 -20.93
C SER A 242 -17.23 2.17 -20.27
N SER A 243 -17.36 3.50 -20.18
CA SER A 243 -16.18 4.35 -19.97
C SER A 243 -16.37 5.62 -19.15
N VAL A 244 -17.55 5.90 -18.60
CA VAL A 244 -17.76 7.08 -17.75
C VAL A 244 -17.98 6.65 -16.31
N GLU A 245 -17.06 7.05 -15.44
CA GLU A 245 -17.20 6.98 -13.98
C GLU A 245 -18.17 8.08 -13.55
N TYR A 246 -19.47 7.77 -13.45
CA TYR A 246 -20.50 8.72 -13.03
C TYR A 246 -20.79 8.64 -11.52
N PHE A 247 -19.75 8.42 -10.72
CA PHE A 247 -19.85 8.25 -9.28
C PHE A 247 -18.73 8.99 -8.56
N ILE A 248 -18.99 9.35 -7.29
CA ILE A 248 -18.00 9.94 -6.40
C ILE A 248 -17.91 9.09 -5.14
N VAL A 249 -16.68 8.80 -4.73
CA VAL A 249 -16.39 8.23 -3.40
C VAL A 249 -16.26 9.38 -2.41
N ILE A 250 -17.21 9.45 -1.48
CA ILE A 250 -17.33 10.56 -0.53
C ILE A 250 -16.43 10.35 0.69
N GLY A 251 -16.34 9.11 1.14
CA GLY A 251 -15.68 8.76 2.39
C GLY A 251 -15.60 7.26 2.62
N ALA A 252 -14.97 6.89 3.72
CA ALA A 252 -14.85 5.51 4.18
C ALA A 252 -14.67 5.49 5.71
N ASN A 253 -14.64 4.31 6.29
CA ASN A 253 -14.37 4.13 7.71
C ASN A 253 -12.85 4.06 7.94
N CYS A 254 -12.35 4.79 8.93
CA CYS A 254 -10.95 4.69 9.34
C CYS A 254 -10.62 3.25 9.77
N ARG A 255 -9.57 2.66 9.19
CA ARG A 255 -9.13 1.30 9.51
C ARG A 255 -8.79 1.09 10.99
N ILE A 256 -8.36 2.15 11.68
CA ILE A 256 -7.90 2.10 13.08
C ILE A 256 -9.03 2.43 14.07
N CYS A 257 -9.68 3.59 13.95
CA CYS A 257 -10.70 3.98 14.93
C CYS A 257 -12.14 3.72 14.47
N SER A 258 -12.33 3.19 13.26
CA SER A 258 -13.64 2.97 12.62
C SER A 258 -14.49 4.22 12.41
N ARG A 259 -13.95 5.43 12.68
CA ARG A 259 -14.66 6.68 12.43
C ARG A 259 -14.96 6.88 10.96
N VAL A 260 -16.16 7.41 10.67
CA VAL A 260 -16.56 7.81 9.32
C VAL A 260 -15.82 9.09 8.95
N VAL A 261 -15.05 9.07 7.86
CA VAL A 261 -14.28 10.22 7.39
C VAL A 261 -14.43 10.45 5.90
N CYS A 262 -14.49 11.72 5.50
CA CYS A 262 -14.54 12.09 4.08
C CYS A 262 -13.15 11.99 3.44
N LYS A 263 -13.11 11.93 2.11
CA LYS A 263 -11.86 11.85 1.32
C LYS A 263 -11.08 13.18 1.24
N ASN A 264 -11.49 14.22 1.99
CA ASN A 264 -10.72 15.45 2.10
C ASN A 264 -9.36 15.16 2.78
N LEU A 265 -8.29 15.73 2.24
CA LEU A 265 -6.91 15.59 2.74
C LEU A 265 -6.73 16.07 4.19
N GLU A 266 -7.63 16.89 4.74
CA GLU A 266 -7.61 17.30 6.15
C GLU A 266 -8.31 16.29 7.07
N CYS A 267 -9.11 15.37 6.52
CA CYS A 267 -9.88 14.41 7.30
C CYS A 267 -9.36 12.98 7.17
N SER A 268 -8.86 12.60 6.00
CA SER A 268 -8.37 11.26 5.78
C SER A 268 -7.19 11.20 4.81
N PHE A 269 -6.54 10.05 4.84
CA PHE A 269 -5.45 9.68 3.98
C PHE A 269 -5.65 8.22 3.57
N PHE A 270 -5.55 7.93 2.27
CA PHE A 270 -5.66 6.58 1.74
C PHE A 270 -4.27 6.01 1.44
N TYR A 271 -4.06 4.75 1.82
CA TYR A 271 -2.85 4.01 1.48
C TYR A 271 -3.17 2.65 0.86
N ALA A 272 -3.49 1.67 1.72
CA ALA A 272 -4.15 0.42 1.36
C ALA A 272 -5.61 0.44 1.83
N ASN A 273 -5.84 1.10 2.96
CA ASN A 273 -7.14 1.41 3.54
C ASN A 273 -7.20 2.91 3.84
N THR A 274 -8.38 3.42 4.17
CA THR A 274 -8.56 4.78 4.67
C THR A 274 -8.15 4.88 6.13
N PHE A 275 -7.33 5.88 6.45
CA PHE A 275 -6.98 6.26 7.81
C PHE A 275 -7.45 7.69 8.05
N CYS A 276 -8.13 7.96 9.17
CA CYS A 276 -8.44 9.33 9.54
C CYS A 276 -7.15 10.08 9.91
N ARG A 277 -7.16 11.41 9.76
CA ARG A 277 -5.96 12.20 10.03
C ARG A 277 -5.42 12.02 11.44
N GLN A 278 -6.29 11.94 12.44
CA GLN A 278 -5.89 11.71 13.84
C GLN A 278 -5.33 10.31 14.11
N CYS A 279 -5.46 9.36 13.17
CA CYS A 279 -4.84 8.06 13.25
C CYS A 279 -3.63 7.95 12.34
N SER A 280 -3.51 8.71 11.25
CA SER A 280 -2.33 8.70 10.37
C SER A 280 -1.22 9.66 10.82
N LEU A 281 -1.63 10.81 11.38
CA LEU A 281 -0.83 11.94 11.85
C LEU A 281 -1.10 12.21 13.32
#